data_AF-A0A9P6X8X0-F1
#
_entry.id   AF-A0A9P6X8X0-F1
#
_cell.length_a   1.000
_cell.length_b   1.000
_cell.length_c   1.000
_cell.angle_alpha   90.00
_cell.angle_beta   90.00
_cell.angle_gamma   90.00
#
_symmetry.space_group_name_H-M   'P 1'
#
loop_
_entity.id
_entity.type
_entity.pdbx_description
1 polymer ?
#
loop_
_entity_poly.entity_id
_entity_poly.type
_entity_poly.pdbx_seq_one_letter_code
_entity_poly.pdbx_strand_id
1 'polypeptide(L)'
;MRQFRIYIESQIQVWSIRFEPEGIFDFWQERFFDIKPEFEDKLDALPRLISFCWTIKSLVEEAVDNIVALKEEHNIEKSKYRYSSDTPVLLYDIVNPIILKLTKEEDSTGMAELGPFYSPPHD
;
A
#
# COMPACT_ATOMS: atom_id res chain seq x y z
N MET A 1 -3.73 5.91 4.74
CA MET A 1 -4.95 5.46 4.05
C MET A 1 -4.56 4.29 3.15
N ARG A 2 -5.12 3.09 3.37
CA ARG A 2 -4.79 1.91 2.55
C ARG A 2 -5.69 1.84 1.33
N GLN A 3 -5.12 1.69 0.14
CA GLN A 3 -5.84 1.54 -1.12
C GLN A 3 -5.57 0.15 -1.69
N PHE A 4 -6.63 -0.62 -1.95
CA PHE A 4 -6.54 -1.97 -2.50
C PHE A 4 -6.80 -1.95 -4.01
N ARG A 5 -5.95 -2.61 -4.80
CA ARG A 5 -6.11 -2.77 -6.25
C ARG A 5 -6.03 -4.25 -6.61
N ILE A 6 -7.12 -4.80 -7.17
CA ILE A 6 -7.23 -6.21 -7.56
C ILE A 6 -7.00 -6.30 -9.07
N TYR A 7 -5.97 -7.03 -9.50
CA TYR A 7 -5.81 -7.47 -10.91
C TYR A 7 -6.41 -8.87 -11.06
N ILE A 8 -7.09 -9.15 -12.19
CA ILE A 8 -7.76 -10.43 -12.47
C ILE A 8 -7.24 -10.97 -13.81
N GLU A 9 -6.22 -11.82 -13.76
CA GLU A 9 -5.81 -12.65 -14.92
C GLU A 9 -5.62 -14.14 -14.55
N SER A 10 -5.38 -14.46 -13.28
CA SER A 10 -5.34 -15.82 -12.71
C SER A 10 -4.96 -15.81 -11.22
N GLN A 11 -4.51 -14.66 -10.71
CA GLN A 11 -4.10 -14.48 -9.32
C GLN A 11 -4.71 -13.19 -8.77
N ILE A 12 -5.26 -13.27 -7.56
CA ILE A 12 -5.72 -12.11 -6.79
C ILE A 12 -4.54 -11.64 -5.95
N GLN A 13 -4.20 -10.35 -6.02
CA GLN A 13 -3.13 -9.77 -5.21
C GLN A 13 -3.68 -8.69 -4.29
N VAL A 14 -3.17 -8.66 -3.07
CA VAL A 14 -3.49 -7.68 -2.04
C VAL A 14 -2.22 -6.89 -1.78
N TRP A 15 -2.35 -5.58 -1.91
CA TRP A 15 -1.28 -4.62 -1.71
C TRP A 15 -1.65 -3.68 -0.58
N SER A 16 -0.65 -3.29 0.21
CA SER A 16 -0.76 -2.26 1.23
C SER A 16 0.10 -1.07 0.87
N ILE A 17 -0.35 0.10 1.33
CA ILE A 17 0.41 1.34 1.25
C ILE A 17 0.44 1.99 2.63
N ARG A 18 1.62 2.44 3.04
CA ARG A 18 1.83 3.24 4.26
C ARG A 18 2.53 4.54 3.89
N PHE A 19 2.13 5.60 4.58
CA PHE A 19 2.83 6.88 4.52
C PHE A 19 3.84 6.91 5.65
N GLU A 20 5.10 7.19 5.31
CA GLU A 20 6.16 7.45 6.27
C GLU A 20 6.40 8.97 6.40
N PRO A 21 6.88 9.45 7.57
CA PRO A 21 7.36 10.81 7.71
C PRO A 21 8.35 11.14 6.59
N GLU A 22 8.36 12.38 6.09
CA GLU A 22 9.19 12.86 4.95
C GLU A 22 8.55 12.70 3.55
N GLY A 23 7.30 12.23 3.45
CA GLY A 23 6.56 12.23 2.19
C GLY A 23 6.77 10.98 1.34
N ILE A 24 7.37 9.94 1.92
CA ILE A 24 7.64 8.67 1.25
C ILE A 24 6.46 7.73 1.49
N PHE A 25 6.12 6.95 0.46
CA PHE A 25 5.09 5.93 0.56
C PHE A 25 5.73 4.55 0.40
N ASP A 26 5.57 3.72 1.43
CA ASP A 26 5.93 2.32 1.36
C ASP A 26 4.79 1.55 0.70
N PHE A 27 5.12 0.77 -0.32
CA PHE A 27 4.19 -0.06 -1.06
C PHE A 27 4.70 -1.50 -1.11
N TRP A 28 3.92 -2.45 -0.59
CA TRP A 28 4.30 -3.85 -0.56
C TRP A 28 3.12 -4.79 -0.79
N GLN A 29 3.43 -6.00 -1.24
CA GLN A 29 2.44 -7.06 -1.41
C GLN A 29 2.20 -7.74 -0.06
N GLU A 30 0.96 -7.73 0.42
CA GLU A 30 0.56 -8.42 1.65
C GLU A 30 0.38 -9.91 1.39
N ARG A 31 -0.40 -10.22 0.35
CA ARG A 31 -0.76 -11.58 -0.01
C ARG A 31 -1.13 -11.67 -1.48
N PHE A 32 -1.07 -12.88 -2.00
CA PHE A 32 -1.67 -13.25 -3.26
C PHE A 32 -2.41 -14.59 -3.12
N PHE A 33 -3.34 -14.84 -4.03
CA PHE A 33 -4.09 -16.07 -4.12
C PHE A 33 -4.23 -16.50 -5.57
N ASP A 34 -3.71 -17.68 -5.90
CA ASP A 34 -3.84 -18.27 -7.22
C ASP A 34 -5.23 -18.87 -7.39
N ILE A 35 -5.96 -18.39 -8.40
CA ILE A 35 -7.26 -18.95 -8.78
C ILE A 35 -6.97 -20.24 -9.53
N LYS A 36 -7.22 -21.37 -8.85
CA LYS A 36 -7.15 -22.69 -9.46
C LYS A 36 -8.54 -23.12 -9.94
N PRO A 37 -8.82 -23.13 -11.26
CA PRO A 37 -10.15 -23.43 -11.79
C PRO A 37 -10.46 -24.94 -11.80
N GLU A 38 -9.45 -25.80 -11.72
CA GLU A 38 -9.60 -27.25 -11.83
C GLU A 38 -10.28 -27.87 -10.60
N PHE A 39 -11.11 -28.88 -10.83
CA PHE A 39 -11.88 -29.54 -9.77
C PHE A 39 -10.98 -30.28 -8.77
N GLU A 40 -9.91 -30.91 -9.27
CA GLU A 40 -8.96 -31.71 -8.48
C GLU A 40 -8.20 -30.85 -7.46
N ASP A 41 -8.01 -29.56 -7.76
CA ASP A 41 -7.33 -28.60 -6.89
C ASP A 41 -8.20 -28.03 -5.77
N LYS A 42 -9.52 -28.28 -5.77
CA LYS A 42 -10.47 -27.62 -4.84
C LYS A 42 -10.18 -27.91 -3.38
N LEU A 43 -9.75 -29.14 -3.06
CA LEU A 43 -9.46 -29.55 -1.69
C LEU A 43 -8.25 -28.78 -1.12
N ASP A 44 -7.26 -28.47 -1.95
CA ASP A 44 -6.08 -27.71 -1.55
C ASP A 44 -6.29 -26.18 -1.65
N ALA A 45 -7.12 -25.74 -2.60
CA ALA A 45 -7.42 -24.33 -2.82
C ALA A 45 -8.33 -23.75 -1.72
N LEU A 46 -9.26 -24.54 -1.18
CA LEU A 46 -10.25 -24.05 -0.21
C LEU A 46 -9.61 -23.56 1.11
N PRO A 47 -8.71 -24.30 1.79
CA PRO A 47 -8.04 -23.79 2.99
C PRO A 47 -7.20 -22.53 2.71
N ARG A 48 -6.54 -22.48 1.54
CA ARG A 48 -5.76 -21.31 1.10
C ARG A 48 -6.65 -20.09 0.88
N LEU A 49 -7.82 -20.28 0.28
CA LEU A 49 -8.79 -19.21 0.04
C LEU A 49 -9.35 -18.69 1.37
N ILE A 50 -9.70 -19.58 2.30
CA ILE A 50 -10.18 -19.19 3.64
C ILE A 50 -9.12 -18.35 4.36
N SER A 51 -7.86 -18.81 4.36
CA SER A 51 -6.74 -18.08 4.96
C SER A 51 -6.51 -16.71 4.30
N PHE A 52 -6.60 -16.65 2.97
CA PHE A 52 -6.49 -15.42 2.20
C PHE A 52 -7.60 -14.42 2.55
N CYS A 53 -8.87 -14.86 2.54
CA CYS A 53 -10.01 -14.04 2.91
C CYS A 53 -9.92 -13.56 4.37
N TRP A 54 -9.44 -14.40 5.28
CA TRP A 54 -9.22 -14.01 6.67
C TRP A 54 -8.18 -12.90 6.80
N THR A 55 -7.09 -13.01 6.03
CA THR A 55 -6.05 -11.97 5.99
C THR A 55 -6.63 -10.64 5.48
N ILE A 56 -7.41 -10.67 4.38
CA ILE A 56 -8.09 -9.47 3.86
C ILE A 56 -9.00 -8.87 4.92
N LYS A 57 -9.80 -9.70 5.60
CA LYS A 57 -10.70 -9.24 6.65
C LYS A 57 -9.94 -8.48 7.75
N SER A 58 -8.86 -9.06 8.27
CA SER A 58 -8.04 -8.41 9.30
C SER A 58 -7.42 -7.10 8.81
N LEU A 59 -6.92 -7.05 7.57
CA LEU A 59 -6.37 -5.82 6.98
C LEU A 59 -7.42 -4.72 6.83
N VAL A 60 -8.65 -5.09 6.49
CA VAL A 60 -9.78 -4.15 6.37
C VAL A 60 -10.23 -3.65 7.73
N GLU A 61 -10.31 -4.52 8.74
CA GLU A 61 -10.61 -4.13 10.12
C GLU A 61 -9.59 -3.11 10.62
N GLU A 62 -8.29 -3.39 10.46
CA GLU A 62 -7.22 -2.46 10.82
C GLU A 62 -7.29 -1.14 10.03
N ALA A 63 -7.65 -1.19 8.74
CA ALA A 63 -7.82 0.02 7.95
C ALA A 63 -8.98 0.89 8.44
N VAL A 64 -10.09 0.28 8.85
CA VAL A 64 -11.25 0.98 9.43
C VAL A 64 -10.85 1.61 10.76
N ASP A 65 -10.17 0.89 11.64
CA ASP A 65 -9.71 1.41 12.93
C ASP A 65 -8.80 2.64 12.75
N ASN A 66 -7.85 2.56 11.79
CA ASN A 66 -6.99 3.69 11.44
C ASN A 66 -7.77 4.91 10.91
N ILE A 67 -8.83 4.69 10.11
CA ILE A 67 -9.67 5.79 9.62
C ILE A 67 -10.47 6.43 10.75
N VAL A 68 -10.95 5.62 11.71
CA VAL A 68 -11.66 6.12 12.89
C VAL A 68 -10.72 6.97 13.75
N ALA A 69 -9.51 6.47 14.04
CA ALA A 69 -8.50 7.22 14.78
C ALA A 69 -8.15 8.55 14.08
N LEU A 70 -7.89 8.51 12.77
CA LEU A 70 -7.61 9.71 11.96
C LEU A 70 -8.77 10.73 12.01
N LYS A 71 -10.02 10.25 12.02
CA LYS A 71 -11.20 11.11 12.14
C LYS A 71 -11.25 11.79 13.51
N GLU A 72 -10.91 11.08 14.57
CA GLU A 72 -10.85 11.64 15.92
C GLU A 72 -9.75 12.71 16.03
N GLU A 73 -8.54 12.42 15.55
CA GLU A 73 -7.43 13.38 15.46
C GLU A 73 -7.85 14.63 14.67
N HIS A 74 -8.48 14.46 13.51
CA HIS A 74 -8.98 15.57 12.71
C HIS A 74 -9.97 16.46 13.48
N ASN A 75 -10.87 15.89 14.27
CA ASN A 75 -11.83 16.67 15.06
C ASN A 75 -11.16 17.45 16.19
N ILE A 76 -10.13 16.88 16.81
CA ILE A 76 -9.31 17.57 17.82
C ILE A 76 -8.60 18.76 17.18
N GLU A 77 -7.95 18.55 16.04
CA GLU A 77 -7.18 19.58 15.37
C GLU A 77 -8.07 20.67 14.79
N LYS A 78 -9.22 20.30 14.20
CA LYS A 78 -10.25 21.25 13.77
C LYS A 78 -10.70 22.18 14.89
N SER A 79 -10.76 21.68 16.13
CA SER A 79 -11.13 22.51 17.29
C SER A 79 -10.04 23.52 17.65
N LYS A 80 -8.76 23.16 17.49
CA LYS A 80 -7.61 24.07 17.70
C LYS A 80 -7.56 25.19 16.65
N TYR A 81 -7.75 24.85 15.37
CA TYR A 81 -7.70 25.81 14.27
C TYR A 81 -8.95 26.70 14.16
N ARG A 82 -10.01 26.43 14.92
CA ARG A 82 -11.28 27.18 14.88
C ARG A 82 -11.12 28.67 15.21
N TYR A 83 -10.12 29.02 16.01
CA TYR A 83 -9.85 30.40 16.43
C TYR A 83 -8.41 30.85 16.11
N SER A 84 -7.64 30.06 15.38
CA SER A 84 -6.30 30.47 14.95
C SER A 84 -6.36 31.27 13.64
N SER A 85 -5.42 32.18 13.46
CA SER A 85 -5.16 32.85 12.17
C SER A 85 -4.39 31.97 11.18
N ASP A 86 -3.89 30.83 11.63
CA ASP A 86 -3.02 29.96 10.84
C ASP A 86 -3.81 29.09 9.86
N THR A 87 -3.22 28.85 8.70
CA THR A 87 -3.81 27.98 7.67
C THR A 87 -3.45 26.52 7.98
N PRO A 88 -4.42 25.64 8.23
CA PRO A 88 -4.13 24.24 8.52
C PRO A 88 -3.62 23.52 7.27
N VAL A 89 -2.70 22.59 7.45
CA VAL A 89 -2.28 21.64 6.39
C VAL A 89 -3.46 20.73 6.07
N LEU A 90 -3.81 20.58 4.80
CA LEU A 90 -4.92 19.73 4.39
C LEU A 90 -4.47 18.28 4.30
N LEU A 91 -5.37 17.35 4.63
CA LEU A 91 -5.12 15.93 4.44
C LEU A 91 -4.82 15.60 2.97
N TYR A 92 -5.40 16.37 2.03
CA TYR A 92 -5.11 16.24 0.60
C TYR A 92 -3.64 16.49 0.26
N ASP A 93 -3.00 17.45 0.93
CA ASP A 93 -1.59 17.79 0.71
C ASP A 93 -0.66 16.67 1.22
N ILE A 94 -1.13 15.87 2.18
CA ILE A 94 -0.41 14.75 2.78
C ILE A 94 -0.69 13.44 2.02
N VAL A 95 -1.92 13.23 1.57
CA VAL A 95 -2.42 11.97 0.98
C VAL A 95 -2.61 12.12 -0.53
N ASN A 96 -1.62 12.70 -1.21
CA ASN A 96 -1.52 12.67 -2.67
C ASN A 96 -0.29 11.85 -3.11
N PRO A 97 -0.29 10.52 -2.93
CA PRO A 97 0.84 9.70 -3.34
C PRO A 97 1.02 9.75 -4.85
N ILE A 98 2.20 10.21 -5.30
CA ILE A 98 2.68 9.94 -6.65
C ILE A 98 3.13 8.47 -6.65
N ILE A 99 2.27 7.58 -7.16
CA ILE A 99 2.61 6.17 -7.30
C ILE A 99 3.51 6.01 -8.52
N LEU A 100 4.82 5.94 -8.28
CA LEU A 100 5.82 5.58 -9.28
C LEU A 100 5.92 4.05 -9.37
N LYS A 101 5.48 3.48 -10.48
CA LYS A 101 5.73 2.07 -10.80
C LYS A 101 7.09 2.01 -11.49
N LEU A 102 8.10 1.50 -10.79
CA LEU A 102 9.40 1.20 -11.39
C LEU A 102 9.42 -0.27 -11.81
N THR A 103 9.75 -0.54 -13.08
CA THR A 103 10.02 -1.90 -13.56
C THR A 103 11.48 -2.00 -13.95
N LYS A 104 12.09 -3.16 -13.67
CA LYS A 104 13.50 -3.36 -14.07
C LYS A 104 13.63 -3.28 -15.58
N GLU A 105 12.67 -3.84 -16.31
CA GLU A 105 12.70 -3.93 -17.76
C GLU A 105 12.65 -2.55 -18.45
N GLU A 106 11.85 -1.62 -17.91
CA GLU A 106 11.69 -0.29 -18.50
C GLU A 106 12.71 0.71 -17.91
N ASP A 107 12.93 0.68 -16.59
CA ASP A 107 13.70 1.70 -15.88
C ASP A 107 15.18 1.34 -15.66
N SER A 108 15.63 0.12 -15.99
CA SER A 108 17.06 -0.21 -15.98
C SER A 108 17.80 0.15 -17.27
N THR A 109 17.07 0.62 -18.30
CA THR A 109 17.66 0.99 -19.59
C THR A 109 18.63 2.17 -19.40
N GLY A 110 19.92 1.97 -19.73
CA GLY A 110 20.98 2.98 -19.56
C GLY A 110 21.60 3.05 -18.17
N MET A 111 21.06 2.36 -17.15
CA MET A 111 21.66 2.32 -15.80
C MET A 111 23.05 1.67 -15.78
N ALA A 112 23.29 0.69 -16.65
CA ALA A 112 24.60 0.06 -16.81
C ALA A 112 25.67 1.03 -17.36
N GLU A 113 25.26 2.12 -18.02
CA GLU A 113 26.16 3.12 -18.61
C GLU A 113 26.60 4.20 -17.60
N LEU A 114 25.91 4.30 -16.45
CA LEU A 114 26.20 5.29 -15.40
C LEU A 114 27.47 4.97 -14.59
N GLY A 115 28.04 3.78 -14.78
CA GLY A 115 29.31 3.38 -14.19
C GLY A 115 29.28 3.15 -12.67
N PRO A 116 30.37 2.63 -12.09
CA PRO A 116 30.42 2.17 -10.70
C PRO A 116 30.40 3.28 -9.65
N PHE A 117 30.36 4.56 -10.05
CA PHE A 117 30.34 5.70 -9.14
C PHE A 117 29.03 5.83 -8.34
N TYR A 118 27.97 5.13 -8.77
CA TYR A 118 26.66 5.12 -8.13
C TYR A 118 26.32 3.79 -7.45
N SER A 119 27.27 2.86 -7.36
CA SER A 119 27.10 1.61 -6.61
C SER A 119 27.30 1.86 -5.11
N PRO A 120 26.46 1.30 -4.22
CA PRO A 120 26.71 1.36 -2.78
C PRO A 120 28.10 0.79 -2.43
N PRO A 121 28.79 1.32 -1.42
CA PRO A 121 30.06 0.75 -0.97
C PRO A 121 29.86 -0.72 -0.60
N HIS A 122 30.74 -1.58 -1.11
CA HIS A 122 30.79 -2.98 -0.73
C HIS A 122 31.67 -3.13 0.51
N ASP A 123 31.10 -3.63 1.60
CA ASP A 123 31.84 -4.13 2.79
C ASP A 123 32.28 -5.58 2.59
#